data_AF-A0A8T1TP10-F1
#
_entry.id   AF-A0A8T1TP10-F1
#
_cell.length_a   1.000
_cell.length_b   1.000
_cell.length_c   1.000
_cell.angle_alpha   90.00
_cell.angle_beta   90.00
_cell.angle_gamma   90.00
#
_symmetry.space_group_name_H-M   'P 1'
#
loop_
_entity.id
_entity.type
_entity.pdbx_description
1 polymer ?
#
loop_
_entity_poly.entity_id
_entity_poly.type
_entity_poly.pdbx_seq_one_letter_code
_entity_poly.pdbx_strand_id
1 'polypeptide(L)'
;MVRFSKVLGVAINDNHEAKEYGTHFIRKGIASFAYSGTTAGLPIVSVCLRWGWSLGGVQDRYFRYESAGDQYLGRVVAGLTVNQSAFAMLPPHFSNPQDHFVIKCVGQIFRRCIMNPICLEY
;
A
#
# COMPACT_ATOMS: atom_id res chain seq x y z
N MET A 1 -15.73 -15.94 -5.88
CA MET A 1 -14.71 -15.00 -5.37
C MET A 1 -14.54 -13.87 -6.38
N VAL A 2 -14.75 -12.60 -6.01
CA VAL A 2 -14.64 -11.46 -6.94
C VAL A 2 -13.16 -11.07 -7.07
N ARG A 3 -12.64 -10.93 -8.29
CA ARG A 3 -11.25 -10.49 -8.53
C ARG A 3 -11.09 -9.03 -8.12
N PHE A 4 -9.96 -8.69 -7.50
CA PHE A 4 -9.60 -7.31 -7.13
C PHE A 4 -9.73 -6.35 -8.31
N SER A 5 -9.31 -6.76 -9.52
CA SER A 5 -9.44 -5.96 -10.74
C SER A 5 -10.88 -5.54 -11.04
N LYS A 6 -11.86 -6.41 -10.78
CA LYS A 6 -13.29 -6.12 -10.98
C LYS A 6 -13.84 -5.17 -9.92
N VAL A 7 -13.40 -5.32 -8.66
CA VAL A 7 -13.76 -4.39 -7.58
C VAL A 7 -13.17 -3.00 -7.85
N LEU A 8 -11.92 -2.96 -8.30
CA LEU A 8 -11.22 -1.72 -8.63
C LEU A 8 -11.87 -1.01 -9.82
N GLY A 9 -12.22 -1.73 -10.89
CA GLY A 9 -12.92 -1.14 -12.04
C GLY A 9 -14.26 -0.52 -11.67
N VAL A 10 -15.02 -1.19 -10.79
CA VAL A 10 -16.28 -0.63 -10.25
C VAL A 10 -16.03 0.63 -9.41
N ALA A 11 -14.96 0.67 -8.61
CA ALA A 11 -14.62 1.82 -7.78
C ALA A 11 -14.14 3.03 -8.60
N ILE A 12 -13.42 2.80 -9.70
CA ILE A 12 -12.85 3.87 -10.53
C ILE A 12 -13.90 4.45 -11.51
N ASN A 13 -15.06 3.81 -11.66
CA ASN A 13 -16.11 4.23 -12.59
C ASN A 13 -15.61 4.32 -14.06
N ASP A 14 -14.54 3.60 -14.37
CA ASP A 14 -13.94 3.54 -15.70
C ASP A 14 -14.82 2.66 -16.59
N ASN A 15 -15.50 3.30 -17.56
CA ASN A 15 -16.22 2.63 -18.65
C ASN A 15 -15.32 2.34 -19.87
N HIS A 16 -14.00 2.54 -19.74
CA HIS A 16 -13.05 2.26 -20.81
C HIS A 16 -12.79 0.76 -20.94
N GLU A 17 -12.73 0.31 -22.19
CA GLU A 17 -12.47 -1.05 -22.65
C GLU A 17 -11.44 -1.77 -21.77
N ALA A 18 -11.86 -2.92 -21.23
CA ALA A 18 -11.31 -3.61 -20.06
C ALA A 18 -9.78 -3.76 -20.04
N LYS A 19 -9.09 -2.76 -19.49
CA LYS A 19 -7.68 -2.92 -19.10
C LYS A 19 -7.64 -3.76 -17.83
N GLU A 20 -7.47 -5.07 -17.98
CA GLU A 20 -7.32 -5.98 -16.84
C GLU A 20 -5.99 -5.71 -16.12
N TYR A 21 -6.03 -4.87 -15.09
CA TYR A 21 -4.91 -4.69 -14.19
C TYR A 21 -4.78 -5.91 -13.26
N GLY A 22 -3.83 -6.78 -13.56
CA GLY A 22 -3.48 -7.89 -12.68
C GLY A 22 -2.86 -7.39 -11.37
N THR A 23 -3.27 -7.97 -10.24
CA THR A 23 -2.71 -7.66 -8.91
C THR A 23 -1.19 -7.79 -8.85
N HIS A 24 -0.65 -8.78 -9.56
CA HIS A 24 0.79 -9.00 -9.66
C HIS A 24 1.52 -7.91 -10.44
N PHE A 25 0.93 -7.40 -11.53
CA PHE A 25 1.50 -6.28 -12.28
C PHE A 25 1.48 -4.98 -11.46
N ILE A 26 0.37 -4.70 -10.75
CA ILE A 26 0.26 -3.55 -9.86
C ILE A 26 1.36 -3.60 -8.78
N ARG A 27 1.54 -4.75 -8.11
CA ARG A 27 2.59 -4.91 -7.09
C ARG A 27 3.98 -4.64 -7.66
N LYS A 28 4.31 -5.17 -8.84
CA LYS A 28 5.58 -4.91 -9.52
C LYS A 28 5.76 -3.44 -9.90
N GLY A 29 4.73 -2.83 -10.49
CA GLY A 29 4.77 -1.43 -10.91
C GLY A 29 4.99 -0.47 -9.73
N ILE A 30 4.32 -0.73 -8.61
CA ILE A 30 4.50 0.05 -7.37
C ILE A 30 5.93 -0.11 -6.82
N ALA A 31 6.47 -1.33 -6.83
CA ALA A 31 7.86 -1.58 -6.40
C ALA A 31 8.88 -0.82 -7.27
N SER A 32 8.70 -0.88 -8.60
CA SER A 32 9.54 -0.13 -9.54
C SER A 32 9.40 1.39 -9.34
N PHE A 33 8.18 1.88 -9.13
CA PHE A 33 7.93 3.30 -8.85
C PHE A 33 8.66 3.77 -7.59
N ALA A 34 8.55 3.02 -6.49
CA ALA A 34 9.21 3.39 -5.23
C ALA A 34 10.74 3.48 -5.38
N TYR A 35 11.36 2.55 -6.12
CA TYR A 35 12.81 2.55 -6.35
C TYR A 35 13.29 3.47 -7.47
N SER A 36 12.39 3.96 -8.32
CA SER A 36 12.76 4.76 -9.48
C SER A 36 13.19 6.18 -9.05
N GLY A 37 14.47 6.51 -9.23
CA GLY A 37 14.97 7.87 -9.05
C GLY A 37 15.24 8.30 -7.61
N THR A 38 15.36 7.37 -6.66
CA THR A 38 15.80 7.67 -5.28
C THR A 38 17.27 7.32 -5.06
N THR A 39 18.03 8.24 -4.45
CA THR A 39 19.37 7.95 -3.89
C THR A 39 19.28 7.53 -2.42
N ALA A 40 18.15 7.80 -1.75
CA ALA A 40 17.88 7.30 -0.42
C ALA A 40 17.47 5.83 -0.52
N GLY A 41 18.26 4.94 0.11
CA GLY A 41 17.98 3.51 0.14
C GLY A 41 16.67 3.23 0.87
N LEU A 42 15.65 2.80 0.12
CA LEU A 42 14.42 2.27 0.73
C LEU A 42 14.74 0.98 1.51
N PRO A 43 14.06 0.74 2.65
CA PRO A 43 14.28 -0.44 3.47
C PRO A 43 13.80 -1.70 2.72
N ILE A 44 14.77 -2.49 2.24
CA ILE A 44 14.53 -3.68 1.40
C ILE A 44 13.63 -4.73 2.08
N VAL A 45 13.64 -4.79 3.41
CA VAL A 45 12.77 -5.67 4.20
C VAL A 45 11.31 -5.27 4.06
N SER A 46 11.00 -3.99 4.29
CA SER A 46 9.62 -3.48 4.20
C SER A 46 9.09 -3.63 2.77
N VAL A 47 9.95 -3.41 1.79
CA VAL A 47 9.72 -3.65 0.35
C VAL A 47 9.30 -5.10 0.09
N CYS A 48 10.17 -6.06 0.42
CA CYS A 48 9.92 -7.47 0.12
C CYS A 48 8.64 -7.95 0.83
N LEU A 49 8.47 -7.60 2.11
CA LEU A 49 7.30 -7.99 2.88
C LEU A 49 5.99 -7.40 2.33
N ARG A 50 5.97 -6.10 1.97
CA ARG A 50 4.77 -5.41 1.46
C ARG A 50 4.29 -5.96 0.12
N TRP A 51 5.21 -6.45 -0.72
CA TRP A 51 4.86 -7.07 -2.01
C TRP A 51 4.72 -8.59 -1.95
N GLY A 52 4.99 -9.20 -0.79
CA GLY A 52 4.90 -10.64 -0.57
C GLY A 52 6.04 -11.42 -1.22
N TRP A 53 7.22 -10.80 -1.30
CA TRP A 53 8.46 -11.41 -1.77
C TRP A 53 9.29 -11.87 -0.57
N SER A 54 9.98 -13.00 -0.72
CA SER A 54 10.98 -13.44 0.26
C SER A 54 12.26 -12.60 0.08
N LEU A 55 12.95 -12.22 1.17
CA LEU A 55 14.31 -11.67 1.02
C LEU A 55 15.29 -12.79 0.65
N GLY A 56 15.01 -14.01 1.11
CA GLY A 56 15.68 -15.23 0.72
C GLY A 56 16.90 -15.56 1.59
N GLY A 57 17.30 -16.83 1.51
CA GLY A 57 18.56 -17.38 2.02
C GLY A 57 19.00 -16.81 3.37
N VAL A 58 20.08 -16.04 3.34
CA VAL A 58 20.76 -15.49 4.51
C VAL A 58 20.12 -14.19 5.00
N GLN A 59 19.53 -13.40 4.09
CA GLN A 59 19.03 -12.06 4.39
C GLN A 59 17.81 -12.11 5.33
N ASP A 60 16.94 -13.11 5.17
CA ASP A 60 15.78 -13.33 6.06
C ASP A 60 16.19 -13.50 7.55
N ARG A 61 17.42 -13.96 7.83
CA ARG A 61 17.88 -14.18 9.22
C ARG A 61 18.48 -12.93 9.86
N TYR A 62 19.06 -12.04 9.07
CA TYR A 62 19.81 -10.90 9.59
C TYR A 62 19.07 -9.58 9.45
N PHE A 63 18.23 -9.45 8.44
CA PHE A 63 17.47 -8.23 8.23
C PHE A 63 16.15 -8.30 8.98
N ARG A 64 15.96 -7.36 9.90
CA ARG A 64 14.74 -7.25 10.70
C ARG A 64 13.79 -6.25 10.07
N TYR A 65 12.51 -6.59 10.14
CA TYR A 65 11.46 -5.62 9.85
C TYR A 65 11.52 -4.49 10.87
N GLU A 66 11.36 -3.27 10.39
CA GLU A 66 11.30 -2.07 11.20
C GLU A 66 10.12 -1.23 10.71
N SER A 67 9.29 -0.79 11.65
CA SER A 67 8.00 -0.14 11.37
C SER A 67 8.17 1.23 10.71
N ALA A 68 9.16 2.02 11.11
CA ALA A 68 9.41 3.34 10.51
C ALA A 68 9.83 3.20 9.03
N GLY A 69 10.54 2.14 8.68
CA GLY A 69 10.90 1.82 7.31
C GLY A 69 9.68 1.50 6.43
N ASP A 70 8.71 0.77 6.98
CA ASP A 70 7.46 0.48 6.27
C ASP A 70 6.54 1.71 6.16
N GLN A 71 6.53 2.57 7.19
CA GLN A 71 5.86 3.87 7.15
C GLN A 71 6.46 4.78 6.07
N TYR A 72 7.80 4.88 6.02
CA TYR A 72 8.52 5.63 4.98
C TYR A 72 8.17 5.10 3.59
N LEU A 73 8.24 3.79 3.39
CA LEU A 73 7.89 3.15 2.13
C LEU A 73 6.42 3.40 1.75
N GLY A 74 5.50 3.30 2.70
CA GLY A 74 4.08 3.54 2.47
C GLY A 74 3.78 4.95 1.97
N ARG A 75 4.50 5.95 2.50
CA ARG A 75 4.38 7.36 2.07
C ARG A 75 4.95 7.59 0.67
N VAL A 76 6.09 6.98 0.36
CA VAL A 76 6.67 7.03 -0.98
C VAL A 76 5.70 6.42 -2.00
N VAL A 77 5.12 5.25 -1.69
CA VAL A 77 4.12 4.58 -2.55
C VAL A 77 2.83 5.39 -2.70
N ALA A 78 2.44 6.17 -1.69
CA ALA A 78 1.32 7.11 -1.77
C ALA A 78 1.62 8.35 -2.65
N GLY A 79 2.84 8.46 -3.20
CA GLY A 79 3.25 9.57 -4.07
C GLY A 79 3.66 10.83 -3.31
N LEU A 80 3.88 10.75 -1.99
CA LEU A 80 4.34 11.89 -1.21
C LEU A 80 5.83 12.16 -1.49
N THR A 81 6.16 13.42 -1.81
CA THR A 81 7.54 13.84 -2.03
C THR A 81 8.31 13.89 -0.71
N VAL A 82 9.40 13.12 -0.60
CA VAL A 82 10.23 13.01 0.61
C VAL A 82 10.74 14.36 1.13
N ASN A 83 11.02 15.29 0.21
CA ASN A 83 11.57 16.62 0.54
C ASN A 83 10.49 17.67 0.90
N GLN A 84 9.22 17.30 0.98
CA GLN A 84 8.12 18.20 1.31
C GLN A 84 7.62 17.94 2.73
N SER A 85 7.16 18.98 3.42
CA SER A 85 6.57 18.86 4.77
C SER A 85 5.35 17.93 4.79
N ALA A 86 4.64 17.82 3.66
CA ALA A 86 3.55 16.87 3.46
C ALA A 86 3.95 15.41 3.76
N PHE A 87 5.24 15.07 3.61
CA PHE A 87 5.75 13.74 3.91
C PHE A 87 5.65 13.40 5.40
N ALA A 88 5.74 14.39 6.29
CA ALA A 88 5.65 14.21 7.74
C ALA A 88 4.20 14.23 8.26
N MET A 89 3.20 14.51 7.42
CA MET A 89 1.81 14.59 7.87
C MET A 89 1.30 13.23 8.34
N LEU A 90 0.43 13.22 9.35
CA LEU A 90 -0.20 11.98 9.81
C LEU A 90 -0.99 11.32 8.67
N PRO A 91 -1.14 9.97 8.69
CA PRO A 91 -2.04 9.29 7.77
C PRO A 91 -3.44 9.91 7.79
N PRO A 92 -4.22 9.79 6.70
CA PRO A 92 -5.61 10.22 6.72
C PRO A 92 -6.37 9.52 7.84
N HIS A 93 -6.87 10.30 8.80
CA HIS A 93 -7.76 9.80 9.84
C HIS A 93 -9.20 10.12 9.48
N PHE A 94 -10.08 9.13 9.59
CA PHE A 94 -11.51 9.36 9.40
C PHE A 94 -12.07 10.06 10.65
N SER A 95 -12.71 11.22 10.47
CA SER A 95 -13.31 11.98 11.56
C SER A 95 -14.35 11.16 12.35
N ASN A 96 -15.05 10.25 11.66
CA ASN A 96 -15.93 9.28 12.28
C ASN A 96 -15.55 7.86 11.83
N PRO A 97 -14.84 7.10 12.67
CA PRO A 97 -14.45 5.71 12.40
C PRO A 97 -15.66 4.77 12.21
N GLN A 98 -16.84 5.16 12.68
CA GLN A 98 -18.08 4.38 12.61
C GLN A 98 -19.00 4.80 11.46
N ASP A 99 -18.50 5.62 10.53
CA ASP A 99 -19.26 5.97 9.34
C ASP A 99 -19.52 4.70 8.49
N HIS A 100 -20.80 4.40 8.30
CA HIS A 100 -21.27 3.24 7.55
C HIS A 100 -20.78 3.25 6.09
N PHE A 101 -20.57 4.44 5.50
CA PHE A 101 -19.99 4.56 4.17
C PHE A 101 -18.53 4.12 4.14
N VAL A 102 -17.72 4.62 5.09
CA VAL A 102 -16.30 4.28 5.22
C VAL A 102 -16.13 2.78 5.48
N ILE A 103 -16.86 2.23 6.45
CA ILE A 103 -16.80 0.79 6.78
C ILE A 103 -17.17 -0.07 5.57
N LYS A 104 -18.23 0.31 4.84
CA LYS A 104 -18.67 -0.42 3.64
C LYS A 104 -17.62 -0.38 2.54
N CYS A 105 -17.04 0.78 2.24
CA CYS A 105 -15.99 0.92 1.22
C CYS A 105 -14.72 0.16 1.60
N VAL A 106 -14.26 0.28 2.85
CA VAL A 106 -13.08 -0.43 3.37
C VAL A 106 -13.31 -1.95 3.31
N GLY A 107 -14.48 -2.44 3.73
CA GLY A 107 -14.82 -3.87 3.69
C GLY A 107 -14.94 -4.43 2.26
N GLN A 108 -15.29 -3.60 1.28
CA GLN A 108 -15.34 -3.99 -0.14
C GLN A 108 -13.94 -4.09 -0.76
N ILE A 109 -13.05 -3.13 -0.48
CA ILE A 109 -11.70 -3.06 -1.06
C ILE A 109 -10.75 -4.01 -0.33
N PHE A 110 -10.80 -4.03 1.01
CA PHE A 110 -9.90 -4.77 1.90
C PHE A 110 -10.64 -5.89 2.63
N ARG A 111 -11.20 -6.83 1.86
CA ARG A 111 -12.06 -7.93 2.35
C ARG A 111 -11.45 -8.86 3.41
N ARG A 112 -10.16 -8.71 3.72
CA ARG A 112 -9.38 -9.55 4.64
C ARG A 112 -8.63 -8.75 5.72
N CYS A 113 -8.74 -7.42 5.71
CA CYS A 113 -8.19 -6.58 6.76
C CYS A 113 -9.29 -6.37 7.81
N ILE A 114 -9.11 -6.95 9.00
CA ILE A 114 -9.91 -6.59 10.18
C ILE A 114 -9.37 -5.25 10.65
N MET A 115 -9.83 -4.15 10.07
CA MET A 115 -9.38 -2.81 10.45
C MET A 115 -10.16 -2.37 11.69
N ASN A 116 -9.45 -2.09 12.79
CA ASN A 116 -9.92 -1.07 13.72
C ASN A 116 -9.94 0.24 12.93
N PRO A 117 -11.08 0.94 12.80
CA PRO A 117 -11.17 2.12 11.94
C PRO A 117 -10.37 3.33 12.47
N ILE A 118 -9.74 3.19 13.65
CA ILE A 118 -8.80 4.14 14.26
C ILE A 118 -7.36 3.92 13.72
N CYS A 119 -7.04 2.69 13.30
CA CYS A 119 -5.69 2.29 12.90
C CYS A 119 -5.64 2.06 11.38
N LEU A 120 -5.62 3.17 10.62
CA LEU A 120 -4.84 3.23 9.38
C LEU A 120 -3.34 3.49 9.68
N GLU A 121 -2.93 3.24 10.93
CA GLU A 121 -1.54 2.98 11.25
C GLU A 121 -1.28 1.50 11.02
N TYR A 122 -0.22 1.28 10.24
CA TYR A 122 0.32 0.02 9.72
C TYR A 122 0.32 -1.14 10.71
#